data_AF-A0A089ZCM0-F1
#
_entry.id   AF-A0A089ZCM0-F1
#
_cell.length_a   1.000
_cell.length_b   1.000
_cell.length_c   1.000
_cell.angle_alpha   90.00
_cell.angle_beta   90.00
_cell.angle_gamma   90.00
#
_symmetry.space_group_name_H-M   'P 1'
#
loop_
_entity.id
_entity.type
_entity.pdbx_description
1 polymer ?
#
loop_
_entity_poly.entity_id
_entity_poly.type
_entity_poly.pdbx_seq_one_letter_code
_entity_poly.pdbx_strand_id
1 'polypeptide(L)'
;MIILVIALVLGVGSVAAASQDNTSQANNSTSITTVPETHTDNTVNSDPATPADPQIWRDGAPVARGGHPAGYQYSTIAEAINDALDGDTIMLESGAVFHEQLTVGKSLTFNVLDQDPATLNGSTFSGSILTINPGVTVYLYNLISGCLF
;
A
#
# COMPACT_ATOMS: atom_id res chain seq x y z
N MET A 1 68.03 -12.56 -18.42
CA MET A 1 68.23 -14.01 -18.62
C MET A 1 67.71 -14.70 -17.36
N ILE A 2 66.69 -15.58 -17.51
CA ILE A 2 66.34 -16.68 -16.57
C ILE A 2 65.68 -16.21 -15.24
N ILE A 3 64.58 -16.76 -14.69
CA ILE A 3 63.87 -18.04 -14.83
C ILE A 3 62.36 -17.83 -14.62
N LEU A 4 61.55 -18.49 -15.44
CA LEU A 4 60.12 -18.79 -15.23
C LEU A 4 60.02 -20.04 -14.34
N VAL A 5 59.28 -19.98 -13.22
CA VAL A 5 58.87 -21.18 -12.47
C VAL A 5 57.35 -21.27 -12.47
N ILE A 6 56.83 -22.24 -13.24
CA ILE A 6 55.45 -22.71 -13.19
C ILE A 6 55.41 -23.82 -12.13
N ALA A 7 54.51 -23.71 -11.15
CA ALA A 7 54.17 -24.81 -10.26
C ALA A 7 52.71 -25.23 -10.49
N LEU A 8 52.58 -26.45 -11.02
CA LEU A 8 51.36 -27.24 -11.25
C LEU A 8 51.28 -28.31 -10.15
N VAL A 9 50.16 -28.40 -9.41
CA VAL A 9 49.66 -29.64 -8.75
C VAL A 9 48.14 -29.46 -8.57
N LEU A 10 47.29 -30.02 -9.43
CA LEU A 10 46.67 -31.36 -9.41
C LEU A 10 45.81 -31.65 -8.18
N GLY A 11 44.49 -31.66 -8.38
CA GLY A 11 43.50 -32.01 -7.37
C GLY A 11 43.21 -33.51 -7.26
N VAL A 12 42.55 -33.87 -6.16
CA VAL A 12 41.58 -34.97 -5.97
C VAL A 12 40.65 -34.45 -4.86
N GLY A 13 39.33 -34.37 -4.99
CA GLY A 13 38.39 -35.43 -5.34
C GLY A 13 37.69 -35.89 -4.06
N SER A 14 36.46 -35.45 -3.82
CA SER A 14 35.45 -36.16 -3.02
C SER A 14 34.05 -35.71 -3.41
N VAL A 15 33.15 -36.68 -3.33
CA VAL A 15 32.02 -36.93 -4.24
C VAL A 15 30.67 -36.55 -3.63
N ALA A 16 29.69 -36.51 -4.54
CA ALA A 16 28.30 -36.10 -4.47
C ALA A 16 27.46 -36.53 -3.25
N ALA A 17 26.47 -35.69 -2.94
CA ALA A 17 25.13 -36.16 -2.59
C ALA A 17 24.11 -35.35 -3.40
N ALA A 18 23.41 -36.05 -4.29
CA ALA A 18 22.22 -35.56 -4.97
C ALA A 18 20.99 -35.97 -4.15
N SER A 19 19.97 -35.11 -4.09
CA SER A 19 18.58 -35.53 -4.29
C SER A 19 17.69 -34.31 -4.56
N GLN A 20 16.87 -34.43 -5.60
CA GLN A 20 15.72 -33.61 -6.00
C GLN A 20 14.68 -33.56 -4.84
N ASP A 21 13.71 -32.66 -4.74
CA ASP A 21 12.80 -32.16 -5.78
C ASP A 21 12.01 -30.94 -5.28
N ASN A 22 11.46 -30.18 -6.23
CA ASN A 22 10.58 -29.05 -6.02
C ASN A 22 9.17 -29.51 -5.61
N THR A 23 8.63 -29.13 -4.45
CA THR A 23 7.19 -28.85 -4.23
C THR A 23 6.85 -28.38 -2.80
N SER A 24 6.15 -27.24 -2.74
CA SER A 24 5.11 -26.83 -1.78
C SER A 24 5.33 -27.02 -0.27
N GLN A 25 5.48 -25.88 0.43
CA GLN A 25 5.31 -25.76 1.88
C GLN A 25 3.90 -26.23 2.30
N ALA A 26 3.85 -27.33 3.04
CA ALA A 26 2.67 -27.81 3.75
C ALA A 26 2.86 -27.61 5.26
N ASN A 27 2.11 -26.64 5.78
CA ASN A 27 1.50 -26.54 7.12
C ASN A 27 1.90 -27.57 8.19
N ASN A 28 2.61 -27.12 9.23
CA ASN A 28 2.72 -27.88 10.47
C ASN A 28 1.47 -27.70 11.34
N SER A 29 0.84 -28.85 11.60
CA SER A 29 -0.37 -29.10 12.34
C SER A 29 -0.17 -28.91 13.85
N THR A 30 -1.15 -28.28 14.52
CA THR A 30 -1.37 -28.46 15.97
C THR A 30 -2.63 -29.32 16.14
N SER A 31 -2.50 -30.35 16.98
CA SER A 31 -3.34 -31.54 17.06
C SER A 31 -4.85 -31.32 17.25
N ILE A 32 -5.63 -32.12 16.51
CA ILE A 32 -7.10 -32.26 16.65
C ILE A 32 -7.41 -33.14 17.87
N THR A 33 -8.25 -32.64 18.78
CA THR A 33 -9.08 -33.49 19.67
C THR A 33 -10.52 -33.40 19.19
N THR A 34 -11.08 -34.53 18.78
CA THR A 34 -12.46 -34.75 18.35
C THR A 34 -13.41 -34.80 19.55
N VAL A 35 -14.50 -33.99 19.58
CA VAL A 35 -15.97 -34.29 19.65
C VAL A 35 -16.76 -32.94 19.78
N PRO A 36 -18.08 -32.87 19.53
CA PRO A 36 -18.83 -32.73 18.27
C PRO A 36 -19.33 -31.29 17.97
N GLU A 37 -19.86 -31.12 16.76
CA GLU A 37 -20.21 -29.87 16.08
C GLU A 37 -21.13 -28.89 16.82
N THR A 38 -20.70 -27.63 16.88
CA THR A 38 -21.59 -26.47 16.74
C THR A 38 -21.10 -25.66 15.55
N HIS A 39 -21.89 -25.62 14.48
CA HIS A 39 -21.70 -24.69 13.37
C HIS A 39 -21.66 -23.26 13.93
N THR A 40 -20.46 -22.73 14.07
CA THR A 40 -20.26 -21.29 14.21
C THR A 40 -19.72 -20.86 12.86
N ASP A 41 -20.59 -20.20 12.11
CA ASP A 41 -20.25 -19.57 10.84
C ASP A 41 -19.10 -18.61 11.11
N ASN A 42 -17.88 -19.00 10.71
CA ASN A 42 -16.70 -18.20 10.93
C ASN A 42 -16.84 -16.94 10.08
N THR A 43 -17.11 -15.85 10.79
CA THR A 43 -17.01 -14.46 10.41
C THR A 43 -16.14 -14.26 9.17
N VAL A 44 -16.80 -13.77 8.12
CA VAL A 44 -16.24 -13.16 6.92
C VAL A 44 -14.83 -12.65 7.17
N ASN A 45 -13.85 -13.31 6.54
CA ASN A 45 -12.48 -12.82 6.47
C ASN A 45 -12.56 -11.49 5.70
N SER A 46 -12.72 -10.39 6.43
CA SER A 46 -12.68 -9.05 5.86
C SER A 46 -11.29 -8.89 5.29
N ASP A 47 -11.21 -8.68 3.99
CA ASP A 47 -9.99 -8.32 3.28
C ASP A 47 -9.22 -7.29 4.14
N PRO A 48 -7.93 -7.50 4.47
CA PRO A 48 -7.19 -6.48 5.21
C PRO A 48 -7.28 -5.17 4.41
N ALA A 49 -7.93 -4.17 5.00
CA ALA A 49 -8.11 -2.88 4.34
C ALA A 49 -6.75 -2.39 3.83
N THR A 50 -6.66 -2.08 2.52
CA THR A 50 -5.48 -1.44 1.96
C THR A 50 -5.13 -0.22 2.81
N PRO A 51 -3.88 -0.10 3.30
CA PRO A 51 -3.47 1.06 4.07
C PRO A 51 -3.83 2.35 3.34
N ALA A 52 -4.37 3.32 4.06
CA ALA A 52 -4.84 4.56 3.47
C ALA A 52 -3.71 5.40 2.85
N ASP A 53 -2.46 5.21 3.32
CA ASP A 53 -1.29 6.12 3.25
C ASP A 53 -1.29 7.13 2.09
N PRO A 54 -2.02 8.26 2.20
CA PRO A 54 -1.96 9.27 1.17
C PRO A 54 -0.54 9.82 1.07
N GLN A 55 -0.14 10.23 -0.13
CA GLN A 55 1.18 10.79 -0.37
C GLN A 55 1.04 12.14 -1.07
N ILE A 56 1.97 13.05 -0.80
CA ILE A 56 2.04 14.33 -1.52
C ILE A 56 3.08 14.20 -2.62
N TRP A 57 2.69 14.52 -3.84
CA TRP A 57 3.54 14.53 -5.01
C TRP A 57 3.65 15.94 -5.57
N ARG A 58 4.88 16.36 -5.85
CA ARG A 58 5.20 17.66 -6.46
C ARG A 58 6.12 17.43 -7.64
N ASP A 59 5.78 18.02 -8.78
CA ASP A 59 6.56 17.88 -10.02
C ASP A 59 6.82 16.40 -10.42
N GLY A 60 5.87 15.51 -10.11
CA GLY A 60 5.96 14.09 -10.45
C GLY A 60 6.79 13.23 -9.50
N ALA A 61 7.17 13.73 -8.33
CA ALA A 61 7.91 12.96 -7.32
C ALA A 61 7.28 13.07 -5.92
N PRO A 62 7.39 12.03 -5.07
CA PRO A 62 6.92 12.09 -3.69
C PRO A 62 7.72 13.11 -2.87
N VAL A 63 7.02 13.88 -2.05
CA VAL A 63 7.59 14.93 -1.20
C VAL A 63 7.70 14.42 0.24
N ALA A 64 8.77 14.83 0.93
CA ALA A 64 8.89 14.62 2.36
C ALA A 64 7.72 15.30 3.11
N ARG A 65 7.11 14.56 4.03
CA ARG A 65 5.82 14.91 4.64
C ARG A 65 5.89 16.06 5.63
N GLY A 66 5.96 17.30 5.17
CA GLY A 66 5.67 18.48 6.00
C GLY A 66 6.56 18.71 7.24
N GLY A 67 7.70 18.02 7.37
CA GLY A 67 8.55 18.06 8.57
C GLY A 67 8.41 16.85 9.51
N HIS A 68 7.61 15.85 9.14
CA HIS A 68 7.52 14.56 9.82
C HIS A 68 8.80 13.70 9.64
N PRO A 69 9.08 12.76 10.56
CA PRO A 69 10.24 11.87 10.44
C PRO A 69 10.17 10.99 9.19
N ALA A 70 11.34 10.49 8.76
CA ALA A 70 11.42 9.54 7.66
C ALA A 70 10.57 8.29 7.96
N GLY A 71 9.75 7.88 7.00
CA GLY A 71 8.83 6.74 7.14
C GLY A 71 7.52 7.06 7.87
N TYR A 72 7.27 8.32 8.24
CA TYR A 72 5.92 8.75 8.64
C TYR A 72 4.90 8.36 7.56
N GLN A 73 3.66 8.06 7.96
CA GLN A 73 2.52 7.68 7.11
C GLN A 73 1.30 8.54 7.47
N TYR A 74 0.65 9.12 6.47
CA TYR A 74 -0.57 9.93 6.66
C TYR A 74 -1.69 8.94 6.89
N SER A 75 -2.45 9.15 7.95
CA SER A 75 -3.58 8.28 8.28
C SER A 75 -4.84 8.66 7.50
N THR A 76 -4.89 9.89 6.99
CA THR A 76 -6.06 10.50 6.35
C THR A 76 -5.67 11.37 5.16
N ILE A 77 -6.60 11.58 4.23
CA ILE A 77 -6.40 12.52 3.12
C ILE A 77 -6.37 13.95 3.67
N ALA A 78 -7.14 14.25 4.71
CA ALA A 78 -7.15 15.56 5.36
C ALA A 78 -5.77 16.00 5.86
N GLU A 79 -4.99 15.10 6.47
CA GLU A 79 -3.61 15.38 6.89
C GLU A 79 -2.71 15.72 5.69
N ALA A 80 -2.82 14.97 4.60
CA ALA A 80 -2.07 15.24 3.39
C ALA A 80 -2.45 16.59 2.75
N ILE A 81 -3.73 16.96 2.73
CA ILE A 81 -4.21 18.27 2.26
C ILE A 81 -3.63 19.41 3.11
N ASN A 82 -3.56 19.22 4.44
CA ASN A 82 -3.02 20.23 5.35
C ASN A 82 -1.57 20.57 5.02
N ASP A 83 -0.76 19.55 4.73
CA ASP A 83 0.68 19.69 4.48
C ASP A 83 1.02 19.99 3.01
N ALA A 84 0.11 19.69 2.07
CA ALA A 84 0.29 19.98 0.65
C ALA A 84 0.37 21.49 0.36
N LEU A 85 1.06 21.86 -0.72
CA LEU A 85 1.04 23.21 -1.27
C LEU A 85 0.09 23.31 -2.47
N ASP A 86 -0.25 24.54 -2.85
CA ASP A 86 -1.01 24.78 -4.08
C ASP A 86 -0.28 24.20 -5.30
N GLY A 87 -1.00 23.43 -6.10
CA GLY A 87 -0.51 22.71 -7.28
C GLY A 87 -0.07 21.27 -7.01
N ASP A 88 0.03 20.85 -5.75
CA ASP A 88 0.46 19.48 -5.42
C ASP A 88 -0.60 18.43 -5.81
N THR A 89 -0.13 17.19 -5.96
CA THR A 89 -0.95 16.02 -6.15
C THR A 89 -1.03 15.21 -4.85
N ILE A 90 -2.24 14.94 -4.37
CA ILE A 90 -2.51 13.93 -3.36
C ILE A 90 -2.65 12.58 -4.08
N MET A 91 -1.67 11.72 -3.89
CA MET A 91 -1.63 10.37 -4.44
C MET A 91 -2.19 9.39 -3.41
N LEU A 92 -3.17 8.58 -3.81
CA LEU A 92 -3.86 7.63 -2.95
C LEU A 92 -3.46 6.19 -3.29
N GLU A 93 -3.56 5.33 -2.29
CA GLU A 93 -3.35 3.89 -2.44
C GLU A 93 -4.48 3.24 -3.24
N SER A 94 -4.12 2.29 -4.10
CA SER A 94 -5.06 1.63 -5.00
C SER A 94 -6.06 0.76 -4.23
N GLY A 95 -7.35 0.89 -4.54
CA GLY A 95 -8.42 0.18 -3.83
C GLY A 95 -8.67 0.63 -2.39
N ALA A 96 -7.98 1.66 -1.89
CA ALA A 96 -8.19 2.15 -0.52
C ALA A 96 -9.57 2.80 -0.35
N VAL A 97 -10.15 2.63 0.84
CA VAL A 97 -11.46 3.18 1.21
C VAL A 97 -11.29 4.19 2.36
N PHE A 98 -11.62 5.44 2.08
CA PHE A 98 -11.49 6.56 3.00
C PHE A 98 -12.85 6.96 3.55
N HIS A 99 -12.98 6.94 4.89
CA HIS A 99 -14.21 7.29 5.58
C HIS A 99 -14.06 8.68 6.21
N GLU A 100 -14.05 9.71 5.37
CA GLU A 100 -13.83 11.10 5.81
C GLU A 100 -14.62 12.11 4.97
N GLN A 101 -14.91 13.28 5.58
CA GLN A 101 -15.40 14.46 4.88
C GLN A 101 -14.24 15.41 4.62
N LEU A 102 -14.06 15.80 3.36
CA LEU A 102 -12.94 16.62 2.92
C LEU A 102 -13.37 18.06 2.69
N THR A 103 -12.56 19.00 3.20
CA THR A 103 -12.62 20.41 2.82
C THR A 103 -11.32 20.79 2.14
N VAL A 104 -11.39 21.14 0.86
CA VAL A 104 -10.23 21.47 0.04
C VAL A 104 -10.12 22.97 -0.12
N GLY A 105 -9.13 23.55 0.56
CA GLY A 105 -8.83 24.99 0.57
C GLY A 105 -7.66 25.41 -0.33
N LYS A 106 -7.10 24.46 -1.09
CA LYS A 106 -5.91 24.63 -1.94
C LYS A 106 -6.18 24.07 -3.32
N SER A 107 -5.51 24.59 -4.35
CA SER A 107 -5.64 24.01 -5.69
C SER A 107 -4.85 22.70 -5.74
N LEU A 108 -5.52 21.55 -5.90
CA LEU A 108 -4.91 20.23 -5.74
C LEU A 108 -5.36 19.27 -6.84
N THR A 109 -4.52 18.27 -7.10
CA THR A 109 -4.89 17.10 -7.90
C THR A 109 -5.02 15.89 -6.98
N PHE A 110 -6.07 15.09 -7.12
CA PHE A 110 -6.19 13.78 -6.48
C PHE A 110 -6.01 12.71 -7.55
N ASN A 111 -5.13 11.74 -7.30
CA ASN A 111 -4.88 10.62 -8.18
C ASN A 111 -4.63 9.35 -7.38
N VAL A 112 -4.64 8.20 -8.05
CA VAL A 112 -4.39 6.89 -7.45
C VAL A 112 -3.15 6.27 -8.09
N LEU A 113 -2.30 5.62 -7.29
CA LEU A 113 -1.01 5.06 -7.74
C LEU A 113 -1.16 4.07 -8.90
N ASP A 114 -2.17 3.20 -8.82
CA ASP A 114 -2.42 2.14 -9.79
C ASP A 114 -3.83 2.24 -10.40
N GLN A 115 -4.27 1.16 -11.04
CA GLN A 115 -5.51 1.13 -11.83
C GLN A 115 -6.77 1.01 -10.98
N ASP A 116 -6.71 0.38 -9.79
CA ASP A 116 -7.93 0.19 -9.00
C ASP A 116 -8.31 1.49 -8.29
N PRO A 117 -9.54 1.99 -8.47
CA PRO A 117 -9.96 3.27 -7.95
C PRO A 117 -9.95 3.29 -6.42
N ALA A 118 -9.56 4.42 -5.85
CA ALA A 118 -9.78 4.70 -4.44
C ALA A 118 -11.23 5.18 -4.21
N THR A 119 -11.78 4.90 -3.04
CA THR A 119 -13.16 5.24 -2.69
C THR A 119 -13.20 6.25 -1.55
N LEU A 120 -13.83 7.40 -1.77
CA LEU A 120 -14.32 8.24 -0.69
C LEU A 120 -15.71 7.75 -0.27
N ASN A 121 -15.79 7.13 0.91
CA ASN A 121 -17.01 6.54 1.44
C ASN A 121 -17.73 7.53 2.36
N GLY A 122 -18.89 7.99 1.89
CA GLY A 122 -19.73 8.96 2.58
C GLY A 122 -20.83 8.35 3.45
N SER A 123 -20.94 7.02 3.49
CA SER A 123 -22.11 6.30 4.06
C SER A 123 -22.44 6.67 5.51
N THR A 124 -21.44 7.05 6.30
CA THR A 124 -21.60 7.43 7.71
C THR A 124 -21.81 8.92 7.94
N PHE A 125 -21.76 9.73 6.89
CA PHE A 125 -21.78 11.19 6.98
C PHE A 125 -23.04 11.80 6.40
N SER A 126 -23.48 12.90 7.00
CA SER A 126 -24.56 13.74 6.45
C SER A 126 -23.94 14.93 5.70
N GLY A 127 -24.43 15.21 4.48
CA GLY A 127 -23.98 16.34 3.67
C GLY A 127 -22.95 15.97 2.60
N SER A 128 -22.22 16.97 2.11
CA SER A 128 -21.19 16.80 1.08
C SER A 128 -19.96 16.07 1.62
N ILE A 129 -19.54 15.00 0.94
CA ILE A 129 -18.30 14.29 1.25
C ILE A 129 -17.04 15.09 0.85
N LEU A 130 -17.17 15.96 -0.15
CA LEU A 130 -16.11 16.83 -0.63
C LEU A 130 -16.66 18.25 -0.77
N THR A 131 -16.07 19.18 -0.04
CA THR A 131 -16.35 20.62 -0.11
C THR A 131 -15.13 21.32 -0.68
N ILE A 132 -15.31 22.09 -1.75
CA ILE A 132 -14.24 22.85 -2.41
C ILE A 132 -14.45 24.33 -2.10
N ASN A 133 -13.43 24.97 -1.52
CA ASN A 133 -13.52 26.38 -1.16
C ASN A 133 -13.52 27.29 -2.41
N PRO A 134 -14.06 28.52 -2.31
CA PRO A 134 -14.05 29.45 -3.43
C PRO A 134 -12.62 29.78 -3.91
N GLY A 135 -12.43 29.83 -5.23
CA GLY A 135 -11.18 30.29 -5.85
C GLY A 135 -10.09 29.24 -5.99
N VAL A 136 -10.34 27.98 -5.63
CA VAL A 136 -9.40 26.87 -5.86
C VAL A 136 -9.89 25.91 -6.93
N THR A 137 -8.96 25.23 -7.59
CA THR A 137 -9.26 24.21 -8.61
C THR A 137 -8.87 22.83 -8.09
N VAL A 138 -9.78 21.86 -8.22
CA VAL A 138 -9.53 20.47 -7.83
C VAL A 138 -9.72 19.55 -9.04
N TYR A 139 -8.72 18.71 -9.29
CA TYR A 139 -8.81 17.62 -10.27
C TYR A 139 -8.94 16.29 -9.54
N LEU A 140 -9.84 15.42 -9.98
CA LEU A 140 -10.07 14.10 -9.39
C LEU A 140 -9.85 13.05 -10.47
N TYR A 141 -8.88 12.15 -10.25
CA TYR A 141 -8.56 11.05 -11.15
C TYR A 141 -8.68 9.72 -10.42
N ASN A 142 -9.32 8.76 -11.09
CA ASN A 142 -9.52 7.39 -10.61
C ASN A 142 -10.12 7.31 -9.19
N LEU A 143 -11.04 8.22 -8.87
CA LEU A 143 -11.66 8.33 -7.56
C LEU A 143 -13.16 8.09 -7.64
N ILE A 144 -13.68 7.20 -6.80
CA ILE A 144 -15.10 6.93 -6.66
C ILE A 144 -15.61 7.67 -5.42
N SER A 145 -16.67 8.45 -5.57
CA SER A 145 -17.45 8.96 -4.43
C SER A 145 -18.73 8.15 -4.31
N GLY A 146 -18.98 7.50 -3.17
CA GLY A 146 -20.16 6.66 -3.03
C GLY A 146 -20.53 6.29 -1.59
N CYS A 147 -21.76 5.80 -1.47
CA CYS A 147 -22.22 5.02 -0.33
C CYS A 147 -22.22 3.56 -0.81
N LEU A 148 -21.46 2.67 -0.18
CA LEU A 148 -21.58 1.24 -0.47
C LEU A 148 -22.90 0.76 0.17
N PHE A 149 -23.87 0.37 -0.67
CA PHE A 149 -25.21 -0.06 -0.27
C PHE A 149 -25.26 -1.55 0.04
#